data_AF-A0A225DAR1-F1
#
_entry.id   AF-A0A225DAR1-F1
#
_cell.length_a   1.000
_cell.length_b   1.000
_cell.length_c   1.000
_cell.angle_alpha   90.00
_cell.angle_beta   90.00
_cell.angle_gamma   90.00
#
_symmetry.space_group_name_H-M   'P 1'
#
loop_
_entity.id
_entity.type
_entity.pdbx_description
1 polymer ?
#
loop_
_entity_poly.entity_id
_entity_poly.type
_entity_poly.pdbx_seq_one_letter_code
_entity_poly.pdbx_strand_id
1 'polypeptide(L)'
;MLFVSTPTLWPGWPFLPVIRRAADREEELGVVFDALGACGLTGYRATVFHCNLFALPPTVAALLALPREVYDAPEEVVHHGWRVD
;
A
#
# COMPACT_ATOMS: atom_id res chain seq x y z
N MET A 1 -6.79 -5.86 -8.46
CA MET A 1 -7.81 -6.16 -7.44
C MET A 1 -7.43 -7.38 -6.61
N LEU A 2 -7.21 -8.57 -7.20
CA LEU A 2 -6.91 -9.80 -6.45
C LEU A 2 -5.77 -9.66 -5.42
N PHE A 3 -4.62 -9.09 -5.81
CA PHE A 3 -3.49 -8.88 -4.90
C PHE A 3 -3.87 -7.96 -3.74
N VAL A 4 -4.34 -6.73 -3.96
CA VAL A 4 -4.69 -5.77 -2.88
C VAL A 4 -5.64 -6.39 -1.84
N SER A 5 -6.61 -7.20 -2.27
CA SER A 5 -7.59 -7.81 -1.36
C SER A 5 -7.10 -9.09 -0.65
N THR A 6 -5.96 -9.66 -1.08
CA THR A 6 -5.50 -11.01 -0.69
C THR A 6 -4.01 -11.03 -0.32
N PRO A 7 -3.65 -10.69 0.93
CA PRO A 7 -2.26 -10.63 1.40
C PRO A 7 -1.44 -11.92 1.24
N THR A 8 -2.09 -13.08 1.27
CA THR A 8 -1.42 -14.39 1.10
C THR A 8 -0.83 -14.59 -0.29
N LEU A 9 -1.19 -13.74 -1.25
CA LEU A 9 -0.63 -13.78 -2.61
C LEU A 9 0.56 -12.83 -2.79
N TRP A 10 0.97 -12.07 -1.77
CA TRP A 10 1.99 -11.04 -1.91
C TRP A 10 3.39 -11.65 -1.89
N PRO A 11 4.20 -11.50 -2.96
CA PRO A 11 5.56 -12.01 -2.99
C PRO A 11 6.47 -11.37 -1.92
N GLY A 12 6.20 -10.10 -1.59
CA GLY A 12 6.96 -9.29 -0.64
C GLY A 12 6.28 -9.11 0.72
N TRP A 13 5.44 -10.06 1.16
CA TRP A 13 4.73 -9.96 2.44
C TRP A 13 5.70 -9.52 3.57
N PRO A 14 5.35 -8.50 4.39
CA PRO A 14 4.00 -7.95 4.58
C PRO A 14 3.66 -6.73 3.70
N PHE A 15 4.42 -6.47 2.62
CA PHE A 15 4.27 -5.28 1.79
C PHE A 15 3.86 -5.63 0.36
N LEU A 16 2.97 -4.82 -0.21
CA LEU A 16 2.61 -4.84 -1.62
C LEU A 16 2.97 -3.48 -2.24
N PRO A 17 4.06 -3.39 -3.02
CA PRO A 17 4.37 -2.17 -3.75
C PRO A 17 3.28 -1.87 -4.77
N VAL A 18 2.97 -0.58 -4.89
CA VAL A 18 2.05 -0.06 -5.91
C VAL A 18 2.61 1.21 -6.53
N ILE A 19 2.30 1.40 -7.80
CA ILE A 19 2.64 2.60 -8.57
C ILE A 19 1.36 3.27 -9.06
N ARG A 20 1.39 4.59 -9.17
CA ARG A 20 0.36 5.36 -9.88
C ARG A 20 1.05 6.28 -10.88
N ARG A 21 0.74 6.07 -12.17
CA ARG A 21 1.24 6.87 -13.28
C ARG A 21 0.21 7.94 -13.65
N ALA A 22 0.67 9.17 -13.87
CA ALA A 22 -0.13 10.22 -14.48
C ALA A 22 0.62 10.77 -15.71
N ALA A 23 -0.12 11.12 -16.77
CA ALA A 23 0.45 11.52 -18.06
C ALA A 23 1.43 12.72 -17.94
N ASP A 24 1.18 13.61 -16.98
CA ASP A 24 1.92 14.87 -16.80
C ASP A 24 2.53 15.02 -15.40
N ARG A 25 2.72 13.93 -14.64
CA ARG A 25 3.31 13.99 -13.29
C ARG A 25 4.38 12.91 -13.11
N GLU A 26 5.26 13.13 -12.13
CA GLU A 26 6.19 12.09 -11.68
C GLU A 26 5.43 10.84 -11.22
N GLU A 27 6.06 9.68 -11.40
CA GLU A 27 5.49 8.41 -10.94
C GLU A 27 5.36 8.44 -9.41
N GLU A 28 4.15 8.16 -8.93
CA GLU A 28 3.89 8.07 -7.50
C GLU A 28 4.15 6.64 -7.04
N LEU A 29 4.95 6.50 -5.99
CA LEU A 29 5.24 5.22 -5.33
C LEU A 29 4.43 5.10 -4.04
N GLY A 30 3.88 3.91 -3.83
CA GLY A 30 3.13 3.58 -2.64
C GLY A 30 3.37 2.15 -2.19
N VAL A 31 3.02 1.88 -0.94
CA VAL A 31 3.03 0.53 -0.37
C VAL A 31 1.72 0.30 0.36
N VAL A 32 1.07 -0.83 0.07
CA VAL A 32 0.01 -1.38 0.91
C VAL A 32 0.65 -2.33 1.92
N PHE A 33 0.23 -2.24 3.18
CA PHE A 33 0.78 -3.00 4.29
C PHE A 33 -0.30 -3.89 4.91
N ASP A 34 -0.04 -5.19 5.02
CA ASP A 34 -0.93 -6.14 5.69
C ASP A 34 -0.82 -6.00 7.21
N ALA A 35 -1.33 -4.88 7.74
CA ALA A 35 -1.21 -4.54 9.16
C ALA A 35 -1.91 -5.57 10.07
N LEU A 36 -2.99 -6.19 9.57
CA LEU A 36 -3.72 -7.21 10.32
C LEU A 36 -2.88 -8.48 10.45
N GLY A 37 -2.35 -9.00 9.34
CA GLY A 37 -1.51 -10.20 9.35
C GLY A 37 -0.15 -9.98 10.03
N ALA A 38 0.46 -8.81 9.84
CA ALA A 38 1.80 -8.54 10.35
C ALA A 38 1.84 -8.16 11.84
N CYS A 39 0.82 -7.43 12.33
CA CYS A 39 0.84 -6.88 13.70
C CYS A 39 -0.54 -6.77 14.37
N GLY A 40 -1.59 -7.39 13.82
CA GLY A 40 -2.92 -7.42 14.43
C GLY A 40 -3.67 -6.08 14.38
N LEU A 41 -3.22 -5.11 13.60
CA LEU A 41 -3.85 -3.79 13.50
C LEU A 41 -4.95 -3.79 12.44
N THR A 42 -6.10 -3.21 12.79
CA THR A 42 -7.25 -3.04 11.90
C THR A 42 -7.30 -1.62 11.33
N GLY A 43 -8.15 -1.39 10.31
CA GLY A 43 -8.36 -0.06 9.71
C GLY A 43 -7.35 0.34 8.61
N TYR A 44 -6.42 -0.54 8.24
CA TYR A 44 -5.38 -0.26 7.23
C TYR A 44 -5.50 -1.09 5.94
N ARG A 45 -6.56 -1.88 5.80
CA ARG A 45 -6.69 -2.89 4.73
C ARG A 45 -6.68 -2.29 3.32
N ALA A 46 -7.19 -1.07 3.17
CA ALA A 46 -7.21 -0.33 1.91
C ALA A 46 -6.48 1.02 2.08
N THR A 47 -5.26 0.96 2.58
CA THR A 47 -4.42 2.15 2.81
C THR A 47 -3.15 2.04 1.97
N VAL A 48 -2.87 3.10 1.21
CA VAL A 48 -1.60 3.25 0.48
C VAL A 48 -0.75 4.26 1.23
N PHE A 49 0.41 3.83 1.73
CA PHE A 49 1.41 4.74 2.30
C PHE A 49 2.34 5.22 1.19
N HIS A 50 2.50 6.53 1.03
CA HIS A 50 3.40 7.11 0.02
C HIS A 50 4.84 6.88 0.44
N CYS A 51 5.48 5.89 -0.17
CA CYS A 51 6.83 5.46 0.16
C CYS A 51 7.41 4.64 -0.98
N ASN A 52 8.73 4.68 -1.13
CA ASN A 52 9.46 3.70 -1.91
C ASN A 52 9.68 2.44 -1.04
N LEU A 53 9.37 1.25 -1.56
CA LEU A 53 9.60 -0.02 -0.88
C LEU A 53 11.04 -0.18 -0.35
N PHE A 54 12.03 0.34 -1.08
CA PHE A 54 13.45 0.27 -0.69
C PHE A 54 13.85 1.32 0.36
N ALA A 55 12.95 2.24 0.69
CA ALA A 55 13.14 3.31 1.67
C ALA A 55 12.13 3.22 2.82
N LEU A 56 11.57 2.04 3.08
CA LEU A 56 10.66 1.82 4.19
C LEU A 56 11.30 2.21 5.53
N PRO A 57 10.56 2.90 6.41
CA PRO A 57 11.06 3.20 7.74
C PRO A 57 11.21 1.90 8.57
N PRO A 58 12.16 1.85 9.52
CA PRO A 58 12.52 0.62 10.20
C PRO A 58 11.51 0.16 11.25
N THR A 59 10.42 0.90 11.47
CA THR A 59 9.40 0.57 12.49
C THR A 59 7.99 0.75 11.95
N VAL A 60 7.06 -0.06 12.46
CA VAL A 60 5.63 0.05 12.12
C VAL A 60 5.09 1.42 12.50
N ALA A 61 5.45 1.96 13.67
CA ALA A 61 4.99 3.29 14.08
C ALA A 61 5.38 4.39 13.08
N ALA A 62 6.62 4.35 12.57
CA ALA A 62 7.09 5.30 11.57
C ALA A 62 6.43 5.09 10.20
N LEU A 63 6.16 3.83 9.79
CA LEU A 63 5.38 3.53 8.59
C LEU A 63 3.98 4.13 8.68
N LEU A 64 3.29 3.90 9.80
CA LEU A 64 1.94 4.39 10.01
C LEU A 64 1.89 5.93 10.07
N ALA A 65 3.00 6.60 10.37
CA ALA A 65 3.08 8.06 10.36
C ALA A 65 3.32 8.68 8.97
N LEU A 66 3.57 7.87 7.93
CA LEU A 66 3.77 8.37 6.57
C LEU A 66 2.50 9.02 6.00
N PRO A 67 2.64 9.97 5.06
CA PRO A 67 1.53 10.39 4.22
C PRO A 67 0.86 9.18 3.57
N ARG A 68 -0.46 9.15 3.56
CA ARG A 68 -1.22 8.00 3.11
C ARG A 68 -2.56 8.39 2.51
N GLU A 69 -3.02 7.58 1.57
CA GLU A 69 -4.40 7.58 1.08
C GLU A 69 -5.14 6.42 1.73
N VAL A 70 -6.33 6.72 2.28
CA VAL A 70 -7.21 5.73 2.91
C VAL A 70 -8.45 5.62 2.05
N TYR A 71 -8.80 4.38 1.73
CA TYR A 71 -9.99 4.04 0.96
C TYR A 71 -10.90 3.13 1.79
N ASP A 72 -12.17 3.06 1.41
CA ASP A 72 -13.15 2.22 2.10
C ASP A 72 -12.99 0.75 1.70
N ALA A 73 -12.52 0.50 0.47
CA ALA A 73 -12.38 -0.85 -0.07
C ALA A 73 -11.09 -1.02 -0.93
N PRO A 74 -10.49 -2.23 -0.96
CA PRO A 74 -9.32 -2.52 -1.81
C PRO A 74 -9.51 -2.22 -3.31
N GLU A 75 -10.74 -2.26 -3.79
CA GLU A 75 -11.13 -1.96 -5.16
C GLU A 75 -10.89 -0.50 -5.52
N GLU A 76 -11.11 0.39 -4.56
CA GLU A 76 -10.95 1.83 -4.73
C GLU A 76 -9.49 2.20 -4.92
N VAL A 77 -8.54 1.49 -4.29
CA VAL A 77 -7.09 1.65 -4.54
C VAL A 77 -6.81 1.57 -6.04
N VAL A 78 -7.34 0.54 -6.71
CA VAL A 78 -7.16 0.34 -8.16
C VAL A 78 -7.94 1.36 -8.98
N HIS A 79 -9.15 1.72 -8.56
CA HIS A 79 -9.96 2.74 -9.22
C HIS A 79 -9.27 4.11 -9.22
N HIS A 80 -8.59 4.45 -8.13
CA HIS A 80 -7.77 5.65 -7.99
C HIS A 80 -6.40 5.56 -8.70
N GLY A 81 -6.21 4.55 -9.54
CA GLY A 81 -5.09 4.46 -10.48
C GLY A 81 -3.86 3.75 -9.94
N TRP A 82 -3.87 3.28 -8.69
CA TRP A 82 -2.78 2.44 -8.16
C TRP A 82 -2.77 1.07 -8.82
N ARG A 83 -1.58 0.58 -9.14
CA ARG A 83 -1.36 -0.72 -9.77
C ARG A 83 -0.20 -1.42 -9.09
N VAL A 84 -0.28 -2.73 -8.98
CA VAL A 84 0.85 -3.56 -8.53
C VAL A 84 1.89 -3.60 -9.65
N ASP A 85 3.15 -3.34 -9.31
CA ASP A 85 4.33 -3.44 -10.17
C ASP A 85 5.50 -4.03 -9.36
#